data_AF-X1A4T4-F1
#
_entry.id   AF-X1A4T4-F1
#
_cell.length_a   1.000
_cell.length_b   1.000
_cell.length_c   1.000
_cell.angle_alpha   90.00
_cell.angle_beta   90.00
_cell.angle_gamma   90.00
#
_symmetry.space_group_name_H-M   'P 1'
#
loop_
_entity.id
_entity.type
_entity.pdbx_description
1 polymer ?
#
loop_
_entity_poly.entity_id
_entity_poly.type
_entity_poly.pdbx_seq_one_letter_code
_entity_poly.pdbx_strand_id
1 'polypeptide(L)'
;SELKISPINFALGLADVIGELRRYALDNIRNSQTNELNKILESMDEIYTNLFSVDYPVGLTKDLRHKVDVARNIIEKTRGDVSLAIQMNDLKQCFEKEN
;
A
#
# COMPACT_ATOMS: atom_id res chain seq x y z
N SER A 1 -28.84 2.74 1.99
CA SER A 1 -28.86 1.43 1.34
C SER A 1 -27.57 0.73 1.64
N GLU A 2 -27.53 -0.01 2.75
CA GLU A 2 -26.36 -0.73 3.24
C GLU A 2 -25.96 -1.79 2.22
N LEU A 3 -24.73 -1.71 1.71
CA LEU A 3 -24.16 -2.73 0.84
C LEU A 3 -24.23 -4.07 1.60
N LYS A 4 -25.04 -5.01 1.09
CA LYS A 4 -25.11 -6.43 1.52
C LYS A 4 -23.80 -7.18 1.18
N ILE A 5 -22.67 -6.58 1.47
CA ILE A 5 -21.35 -7.17 1.27
C ILE A 5 -20.94 -7.75 2.61
N SER A 6 -20.70 -9.08 2.64
CA SER A 6 -20.08 -9.71 3.80
C SER A 6 -18.76 -8.98 4.11
N PRO A 7 -18.48 -8.57 5.36
CA PRO A 7 -17.25 -7.86 5.69
C PRO A 7 -15.95 -8.60 5.30
N ILE A 8 -16.03 -9.93 5.10
CA ILE A 8 -14.95 -10.73 4.50
C ILE A 8 -14.67 -10.34 3.04
N ASN A 9 -15.72 -10.11 2.23
CA ASN A 9 -15.59 -9.68 0.85
C ASN A 9 -15.03 -8.25 0.76
N PHE A 10 -15.39 -7.38 1.72
CA PHE A 10 -14.81 -6.04 1.82
C PHE A 10 -13.31 -6.11 2.12
N ALA A 11 -12.90 -6.97 3.05
CA ALA A 11 -11.49 -7.20 3.38
C ALA A 11 -10.68 -7.82 2.25
N LEU A 12 -11.29 -8.70 1.46
CA LEU A 12 -10.68 -9.29 0.28
C LEU A 12 -10.46 -8.23 -0.79
N GLY A 13 -11.50 -7.46 -1.13
CA GLY A 13 -11.37 -6.37 -2.10
C GLY A 13 -10.30 -5.35 -1.68
N LEU A 14 -10.17 -5.11 -0.38
CA LEU A 14 -9.08 -4.27 0.12
C LEU A 14 -7.69 -4.87 -0.09
N ALA A 15 -7.50 -6.15 0.28
CA ALA A 15 -6.22 -6.80 0.08
C ALA A 15 -5.81 -6.78 -1.41
N ASP A 16 -6.78 -6.94 -2.30
CA ASP A 16 -6.57 -6.85 -3.75
C ASP A 16 -6.15 -5.43 -4.16
N VAL A 17 -6.84 -4.38 -3.68
CA VAL A 17 -6.49 -2.98 -3.96
C VAL A 17 -5.07 -2.64 -3.46
N ILE A 18 -4.71 -3.04 -2.24
CA ILE A 18 -3.36 -2.82 -1.69
C ILE A 18 -2.31 -3.58 -2.51
N GLY A 19 -2.62 -4.80 -2.97
CA GLY A 19 -1.77 -5.57 -3.86
C GLY A 19 -1.54 -4.88 -5.21
N GLU A 20 -2.60 -4.34 -5.82
CA GLU A 20 -2.52 -3.58 -7.07
C GLU A 20 -1.74 -2.27 -6.92
N LEU A 21 -1.91 -1.56 -5.80
CA LEU A 21 -1.10 -0.35 -5.50
C LEU A 21 0.38 -0.69 -5.34
N ARG A 22 0.72 -1.80 -4.67
CA ARG A 22 2.10 -2.29 -4.61
C ARG A 22 2.63 -2.60 -6.01
N ARG A 23 1.85 -3.30 -6.84
CA ARG A 23 2.25 -3.62 -8.22
C ARG A 23 2.53 -2.34 -9.01
N TYR A 24 1.64 -1.35 -8.90
CA TYR A 24 1.80 -0.05 -9.53
C TYR A 24 3.06 0.69 -9.03
N ALA A 25 3.35 0.68 -7.73
CA ALA A 25 4.58 1.26 -7.18
C ALA A 25 5.83 0.58 -7.76
N LEU A 26 5.87 -0.75 -7.78
CA LEU A 26 6.99 -1.51 -8.32
C LEU A 26 7.18 -1.30 -9.83
N ASP A 27 6.09 -1.17 -10.59
CA ASP A 27 6.16 -0.85 -12.02
C ASP A 27 6.73 0.56 -12.25
N ASN A 28 6.37 1.55 -11.44
CA ASN A 28 6.95 2.89 -11.48
C ASN A 28 8.44 2.88 -11.12
N ILE A 29 8.84 2.16 -10.08
CA ILE A 29 10.25 1.96 -9.69
C ILE A 29 11.03 1.35 -10.86
N ARG A 30 10.49 0.29 -11.50
CA ARG A 30 11.12 -0.36 -12.67
C ARG A 30 11.34 0.61 -13.82
N ASN A 31 10.42 1.55 -14.02
CA ASN A 31 10.51 2.58 -15.06
C ASN A 31 11.30 3.83 -14.63
N SER A 32 11.96 3.81 -13.46
CA SER A 32 12.68 4.95 -12.88
C SER A 32 11.80 6.20 -12.68
N GLN A 33 10.50 6.00 -12.46
CA GLN A 33 9.52 7.07 -12.20
C GLN A 33 9.30 7.17 -10.69
N THR A 34 10.02 8.06 -10.01
CA THR A 34 9.98 8.18 -8.55
C THR A 34 8.98 9.22 -8.01
N ASN A 35 8.54 10.15 -8.87
CA ASN A 35 7.73 11.31 -8.47
C ASN A 35 6.40 10.95 -7.79
N GLU A 36 5.75 9.85 -8.21
CA GLU A 36 4.43 9.46 -7.73
C GLU A 36 4.47 8.40 -6.63
N LEU A 37 5.66 7.87 -6.28
CA LEU A 37 5.78 6.74 -5.35
C LEU A 37 5.27 7.07 -3.94
N ASN A 38 5.54 8.29 -3.46
CA ASN A 38 5.06 8.74 -2.14
C ASN A 38 3.53 8.85 -2.10
N LYS A 39 2.90 9.35 -3.16
CA LYS A 39 1.43 9.45 -3.25
C LYS A 39 0.76 8.07 -3.26
N ILE A 40 1.42 7.08 -3.88
CA ILE A 40 0.94 5.69 -3.86
C ILE A 40 0.98 5.16 -2.43
N LEU A 41 2.07 5.37 -1.69
CA LEU A 41 2.16 4.97 -0.28
C LEU A 41 1.11 5.66 0.59
N GLU A 42 0.91 6.97 0.43
CA GLU A 42 -0.13 7.73 1.13
C GLU A 42 -1.52 7.13 0.86
N SER A 43 -1.82 6.80 -0.40
CA SER A 43 -3.09 6.14 -0.75
C SER A 43 -3.23 4.78 -0.08
N MET A 44 -2.16 3.97 0.00
CA MET A 44 -2.19 2.70 0.70
C MET A 44 -2.45 2.87 2.21
N ASP A 45 -1.83 3.88 2.83
CA ASP A 45 -2.00 4.20 4.25
C ASP A 45 -3.41 4.73 4.55
N GLU A 46 -3.98 5.61 3.72
CA GLU A 46 -5.36 6.10 3.87
C GLU A 46 -6.37 4.95 3.83
N ILE A 47 -6.21 4.04 2.86
CA ILE A 47 -7.10 2.89 2.74
C ILE A 47 -6.97 1.98 3.98
N TYR A 48 -5.73 1.78 4.46
CA TYR A 48 -5.46 1.02 5.68
C TYR A 48 -6.13 1.64 6.93
N THR A 49 -5.99 2.96 7.11
CA THR A 49 -6.59 3.69 8.23
C THR A 49 -8.11 3.63 8.21
N ASN A 50 -8.73 3.82 7.05
CA ASN A 50 -10.17 3.71 6.89
C ASN A 50 -10.68 2.32 7.29
N LEU A 51 -9.96 1.26 6.92
CA LEU A 51 -10.32 -0.10 7.33
C LEU A 51 -10.23 -0.31 8.85
N PHE A 52 -9.15 0.18 9.47
CA PHE A 52 -8.95 0.02 10.92
C PHE A 52 -10.02 0.75 11.74
N SER A 53 -10.58 1.84 11.19
CA SER A 53 -11.62 2.65 11.86
C SER A 53 -13.02 2.03 11.85
N VAL A 54 -13.27 0.95 11.09
CA VAL A 54 -14.58 0.30 11.03
C VAL A 54 -14.76 -0.65 12.21
N ASP A 55 -15.80 -0.42 13.02
CA ASP A 55 -16.19 -1.34 14.09
C ASP A 55 -16.82 -2.62 13.52
N TYR A 56 -16.19 -3.77 13.77
CA TYR A 56 -16.68 -5.07 13.29
C TYR A 56 -17.21 -5.96 14.42
N PRO A 57 -18.26 -6.78 14.18
CA PRO A 57 -18.79 -7.72 15.16
C PRO A 57 -17.74 -8.77 15.57
N VAL A 58 -17.66 -9.10 16.87
CA VAL A 58 -16.59 -9.92 17.49
C VAL A 58 -16.28 -11.22 16.73
N GLY A 59 -17.29 -11.95 16.23
CA GLY A 59 -17.09 -13.21 15.50
C GLY A 59 -16.42 -13.06 14.12
N LEU A 60 -16.48 -11.86 13.54
CA LEU A 60 -15.95 -11.54 12.21
C LEU A 60 -14.55 -10.91 12.26
N THR A 61 -14.16 -10.43 13.44
CA THR A 61 -12.91 -9.71 13.66
C THR A 61 -11.67 -10.58 13.46
N LYS A 62 -11.71 -11.89 13.70
CA LYS A 62 -10.51 -12.75 13.68
C LYS A 62 -9.97 -12.94 12.25
N ASP A 63 -10.83 -13.36 11.32
CA ASP A 63 -10.43 -13.57 9.92
C ASP A 63 -10.11 -12.25 9.24
N LEU A 64 -10.84 -11.20 9.62
CA LEU A 64 -10.58 -9.85 9.15
C LEU A 64 -9.23 -9.32 9.62
N ARG A 65 -8.92 -9.48 10.92
CA ARG A 65 -7.64 -9.05 11.52
C ARG A 65 -6.45 -9.67 10.80
N HIS A 66 -6.52 -10.96 10.49
CA HIS A 66 -5.45 -11.61 9.73
C HIS A 66 -5.24 -10.95 8.36
N LYS A 67 -6.32 -10.61 7.64
CA LYS A 67 -6.22 -9.91 6.34
C LYS A 67 -5.68 -8.48 6.49
N VAL A 68 -6.10 -7.76 7.54
CA VAL A 68 -5.57 -6.43 7.88
C VAL A 68 -4.06 -6.50 8.14
N ASP A 69 -3.60 -7.53 8.83
CA ASP A 69 -2.17 -7.72 9.13
C ASP A 69 -1.36 -8.05 7.87
N VAL A 70 -1.92 -8.86 6.95
CA VAL A 70 -1.32 -9.12 5.64
C VAL A 70 -1.21 -7.82 4.83
N ALA A 71 -2.28 -7.03 4.77
CA ALA A 71 -2.28 -5.72 4.13
C ALA A 71 -1.19 -4.79 4.71
N ARG A 72 -1.09 -4.69 6.04
CA ARG A 72 -0.03 -3.92 6.70
C ARG A 72 1.36 -4.39 6.30
N ASN A 73 1.62 -5.69 6.28
CA ASN A 73 2.92 -6.25 5.87
C ASN A 73 3.29 -5.85 4.43
N ILE A 74 2.31 -5.83 3.53
CA ILE A 74 2.50 -5.40 2.13
C ILE A 74 2.85 -3.91 2.06
N ILE A 75 2.18 -3.06 2.85
CA ILE A 75 2.46 -1.62 2.93
C ILE A 75 3.89 -1.38 3.43
N GLU A 76 4.29 -2.00 4.54
CA GLU A 76 5.63 -1.82 5.11
C GLU A 76 6.74 -2.24 4.14
N LYS A 77 6.57 -3.38 3.45
CA LYS A 77 7.52 -3.81 2.41
C LYS A 77 7.59 -2.80 1.27
N THR A 78 6.45 -2.29 0.81
CA THR A 78 6.40 -1.30 -0.27
C THR A 78 7.08 0.00 0.14
N ARG A 79 6.93 0.42 1.40
CA ARG A 79 7.61 1.59 1.94
C ARG A 79 9.13 1.43 1.90
N GLY A 80 9.65 0.25 2.24
CA GLY A 80 11.07 -0.06 2.12
C GLY A 80 11.57 0.02 0.67
N ASP A 81 10.84 -0.61 -0.25
CA ASP A 81 11.19 -0.62 -1.69
C ASP A 81 11.19 0.81 -2.28
N VAL A 82 10.16 1.61 -1.99
CA VAL A 82 10.04 3.01 -2.43
C VAL A 82 11.15 3.89 -1.84
N SER A 83 11.44 3.74 -0.55
CA SER A 83 12.50 4.52 0.10
C SER A 83 13.84 4.28 -0.55
N LEU A 84 14.18 3.01 -0.83
CA LEU A 84 15.40 2.65 -1.54
C LEU A 84 15.44 3.24 -2.95
N ALA A 85 14.34 3.16 -3.69
CA ALA A 85 14.25 3.69 -5.05
C ALA A 85 14.46 5.21 -5.10
N ILE A 86 13.88 5.96 -4.15
CA ILE A 86 14.05 7.41 -4.05
C ILE A 86 15.52 7.76 -3.75
N GLN A 87 16.13 7.12 -2.75
CA GLN A 87 17.53 7.38 -2.38
C GLN A 87 18.48 7.06 -3.54
N MET A 88 18.25 5.97 -4.27
CA MET A 88 19.03 5.62 -5.47
C MET A 88 18.89 6.67 -6.57
N ASN A 89 17.68 7.19 -6.80
CA ASN A 89 17.44 8.24 -7.78
C ASN A 89 18.13 9.55 -7.38
N ASP A 90 18.08 9.93 -6.10
CA ASP A 90 18.74 11.15 -5.61
C ASP A 90 20.27 11.06 -5.76
N LEU A 91 20.85 9.89 -5.42
CA LEU A 91 22.27 9.63 -5.66
C LEU A 91 22.63 9.74 -7.14
N LYS A 92 21.83 9.15 -8.03
CA LYS A 92 22.03 9.24 -9.48
C LYS A 92 22.03 10.71 -9.94
N GLN A 93 21.09 11.52 -9.47
CA GLN A 93 21.02 12.94 -9.82
C GLN A 93 22.21 13.75 -9.29
N CYS A 94 22.77 13.41 -8.13
CA CYS A 94 23.99 14.04 -7.63
C CYS A 94 25.17 13.78 -8.58
N PHE A 95 25.38 12.53 -9.01
CA PHE A 95 26.44 12.20 -9.96
C PHE A 95 26.27 12.85 -11.33
N GLU A 96 25.03 13.02 -11.81
CA GLU A 96 24.75 13.72 -13.08
C GLU A 96 25.03 15.23 -13.01
N LYS A 97 24.96 15.84 -11.82
CA LYS A 97 25.24 17.29 -11.63
C LYS A 97 26.72 17.62 -11.45
N GLU A 98 27.53 16.62 -11.09
CA GLU A 98 28.98 16.77 -10.90
C GLU A 98 29.79 16.57 -12.19
N ASN A 99 29.16 16.10 -13.27
CA ASN A 99 29.72 15.99 -14.62
C ASN A 99 29.26 17.13 -15.53
#